data_AF-A0A194S3Z9-F1
#
_entry.id   AF-A0A194S3Z9-F1
#
_cell.length_a   1.000
_cell.length_b   1.000
_cell.length_c   1.000
_cell.angle_alpha   90.00
_cell.angle_beta   90.00
_cell.angle_gamma   90.00
#
_symmetry.space_group_name_H-M   'P 1'
#
loop_
_entity.id
_entity.type
_entity.pdbx_description
1 polymer ?
#
loop_
_entity_poly.entity_id
_entity_poly.type
_entity_poly.pdbx_seq_one_letter_code
_entity_poly.pdbx_strand_id
1 'polypeptide(L)'
;MDALEARKAAPRPAEAAPTAPPAGASPSDYNDTLRSRGGHTKFADPCSVAREESMRCLDRNSYDRSKCNEFFQAYRDCKKTWLDQRREDRRAGKDVA
;
A
#
# COMPACT_ATOMS: atom_id res chain seq x y z
N MET A 1 20.26 -7.86 -37.31
CA MET A 1 19.30 -8.58 -36.45
C MET A 1 19.74 -8.31 -35.03
N ASP A 2 19.59 -7.06 -34.62
CA ASP A 2 20.33 -6.48 -33.50
C ASP A 2 19.60 -6.72 -32.18
N ALA A 3 20.37 -7.15 -31.19
CA ALA A 3 19.93 -7.52 -29.84
C ALA A 3 19.44 -6.32 -28.99
N LEU A 4 19.03 -5.22 -29.63
CA LEU A 4 18.56 -3.99 -28.98
C LEU A 4 17.02 -3.92 -28.92
N GLU A 5 16.28 -4.55 -29.84
CA GLU A 5 14.80 -4.57 -29.81
C GLU A 5 14.22 -5.43 -28.68
N ALA A 6 15.00 -6.36 -28.11
CA ALA A 6 14.55 -7.23 -27.01
C ALA A 6 14.54 -6.54 -25.63
N ARG A 7 14.96 -5.27 -25.56
CA ARG A 7 14.93 -4.43 -24.34
C ARG A 7 13.77 -3.45 -24.33
N LYS A 8 12.78 -3.63 -25.21
CA LYS A 8 11.51 -2.93 -25.09
C LYS A 8 10.89 -3.36 -23.77
N ALA A 9 11.02 -2.47 -22.79
CA ALA A 9 10.68 -2.68 -21.39
C ALA A 9 9.43 -3.55 -21.28
N ALA A 10 9.55 -4.69 -20.58
CA ALA A 10 8.38 -5.34 -20.03
C ALA A 10 7.54 -4.24 -19.37
N PRO A 11 6.23 -4.16 -19.65
CA PRO A 11 5.39 -3.16 -19.02
C PRO A 11 5.62 -3.27 -17.52
N ARG A 12 5.96 -2.15 -16.88
CA ARG A 12 6.10 -2.09 -15.43
C ARG A 12 4.82 -2.71 -14.84
N PRO A 13 4.87 -3.41 -13.69
CA PRO A 13 3.66 -3.92 -13.03
C PRO A 13 2.56 -2.86 -12.82
N ALA A 14 2.91 -1.57 -12.96
CA ALA A 14 2.02 -0.41 -13.03
C ALA A 14 1.10 -0.31 -14.29
N GLU A 15 1.22 -1.17 -15.30
CA GLU A 15 0.41 -1.07 -16.53
C GLU A 15 -0.77 -2.06 -16.62
N ALA A 16 -0.91 -3.00 -15.68
CA ALA A 16 -2.13 -3.83 -15.65
C ALA A 16 -3.39 -2.96 -15.36
N ALA A 17 -4.40 -3.14 -16.20
CA ALA A 17 -5.69 -2.46 -16.22
C ALA A 17 -6.59 -2.88 -15.02
N PRO A 18 -7.73 -2.20 -14.79
CA PRO A 18 -8.49 -2.27 -13.54
C PRO A 18 -9.52 -3.40 -13.54
N THR A 19 -9.13 -4.56 -13.04
CA THR A 19 -10.08 -5.58 -12.55
C THR A 19 -9.60 -6.27 -11.27
N ALA A 20 -8.36 -5.99 -10.84
CA ALA A 20 -7.87 -6.53 -9.59
C ALA A 20 -8.49 -5.73 -8.42
N PRO A 21 -9.15 -6.40 -7.46
CA PRO A 21 -9.49 -5.76 -6.18
C PRO A 21 -8.22 -5.18 -5.55
N PRO A 22 -8.32 -4.09 -4.77
CA PRO A 22 -7.17 -3.44 -4.16
C PRO A 22 -6.37 -4.45 -3.33
N ALA A 23 -5.14 -4.73 -3.75
CA ALA A 23 -4.30 -5.75 -3.13
C ALA A 23 -3.74 -5.27 -1.77
N GLY A 24 -3.91 -3.99 -1.43
CA GLY A 24 -3.47 -3.39 -0.18
C GLY A 24 -4.49 -3.34 0.97
N ALA A 25 -5.63 -4.05 0.89
CA ALA A 25 -6.62 -4.05 1.99
C ALA A 25 -6.09 -4.71 3.27
N SER A 26 -5.13 -5.63 3.15
CA SER A 26 -4.41 -6.22 4.28
C SER A 26 -2.97 -5.66 4.32
N PRO A 27 -2.53 -5.08 5.45
CA PRO A 27 -1.14 -4.65 5.57
C PRO A 27 -0.19 -5.85 5.46
N SER A 28 0.97 -5.69 4.82
CA SER A 28 2.12 -6.59 5.03
C SER A 28 2.44 -6.68 6.52
N ASP A 29 3.22 -7.68 6.98
CA ASP A 29 3.55 -7.83 8.41
C ASP A 29 4.11 -6.52 8.98
N TYR A 30 3.23 -5.78 9.65
CA TYR A 30 3.41 -4.36 9.93
C TYR A 30 4.56 -4.14 10.90
N ASN A 31 4.77 -5.13 11.76
CA ASN A 31 5.86 -5.17 12.73
C ASN A 31 7.22 -5.12 12.04
N ASP A 32 7.38 -5.75 10.87
CA ASP A 32 8.63 -5.68 10.11
C ASP A 32 8.89 -4.28 9.53
N THR A 33 7.84 -3.55 9.16
CA THR A 33 7.98 -2.17 8.66
C THR A 33 8.44 -1.20 9.76
N LEU A 34 8.05 -1.45 11.01
CA LEU A 34 8.55 -0.70 12.18
C LEU A 34 9.96 -1.13 12.59
N ARG A 35 10.20 -2.44 12.68
CA ARG A 35 11.48 -3.02 13.12
C ARG A 35 12.60 -2.68 12.13
N SER A 36 12.34 -2.77 10.83
CA SER A 36 13.31 -2.41 9.79
C SER A 36 13.72 -0.92 9.82
N ARG A 37 12.89 -0.05 10.41
CA ARG A 37 13.16 1.39 10.55
C ARG A 37 13.72 1.79 11.92
N GLY A 38 13.97 0.82 12.81
CA GLY A 38 14.59 1.07 14.11
C GLY A 38 13.73 1.89 15.08
N GLY A 39 12.39 1.81 14.96
CA GLY A 39 11.45 2.42 15.89
C GLY A 39 10.21 3.05 15.24
N HIS A 40 9.29 3.55 16.07
CA HIS A 40 8.07 4.23 15.62
C HIS A 40 8.35 5.62 15.05
N THR A 41 8.96 5.69 13.87
CA THR A 41 9.14 6.98 13.21
C THR A 41 7.78 7.54 12.79
N LYS A 42 7.60 8.87 12.90
CA LYS A 42 6.43 9.58 12.38
C LYS A 42 6.22 9.44 10.87
N PHE A 43 7.16 8.82 10.17
CA PHE A 43 7.20 8.65 8.72
C PHE A 43 6.93 7.21 8.27
N ALA A 44 6.66 6.29 9.21
CA ALA A 44 6.25 4.93 8.85
C ALA A 44 4.83 4.95 8.29
N ASP A 45 4.71 4.66 6.99
CA ASP A 45 3.43 4.44 6.30
C ASP A 45 3.32 2.94 5.91
N PRO A 46 2.73 2.12 6.79
CA PRO A 46 2.54 0.71 6.50
C PRO A 46 1.45 0.41 5.48
N CYS A 47 0.68 1.43 5.12
CA CYS A 47 -0.38 1.36 4.12
C CYS A 47 0.07 1.98 2.79
N SER A 48 1.39 2.07 2.57
CA SER A 48 1.99 2.68 1.38
C SER A 48 1.49 2.04 0.08
N VAL A 49 1.28 0.72 0.04
CA VAL A 49 0.71 0.01 -1.11
C VAL A 49 -0.71 0.51 -1.41
N ALA A 50 -1.61 0.49 -0.42
CA ALA A 50 -2.99 0.96 -0.60
C ALA A 50 -3.06 2.46 -0.94
N ARG A 51 -2.14 3.27 -0.40
CA ARG A 51 -1.98 4.69 -0.75
C ARG A 51 -1.62 4.84 -2.23
N GLU A 52 -0.61 4.12 -2.70
CA GLU A 52 -0.15 4.19 -4.09
C GLU A 52 -1.22 3.70 -5.07
N GLU A 53 -1.95 2.63 -4.73
CA GLU A 53 -3.08 2.15 -5.52
C GLU A 53 -4.20 3.20 -5.62
N SER A 54 -4.54 3.86 -4.51
CA SER A 54 -5.53 4.95 -4.49
C SER A 54 -5.11 6.13 -5.38
N MET A 55 -3.84 6.51 -5.35
CA MET A 55 -3.31 7.59 -6.20
C MET A 55 -3.30 7.19 -7.67
N ARG A 56 -2.89 5.96 -7.98
CA ARG A 56 -2.91 5.42 -9.35
C ARG A 56 -4.32 5.35 -9.91
N CYS A 57 -5.33 5.05 -9.08
CA CYS A 57 -6.72 5.13 -9.51
C CYS A 57 -7.10 6.57 -9.89
N LEU A 58 -6.74 7.56 -9.08
CA LEU A 58 -7.02 8.96 -9.38
C LEU A 58 -6.34 9.42 -10.68
N ASP A 59 -5.06 9.10 -10.87
CA ASP A 59 -4.29 9.47 -12.07
C ASP A 59 -4.94 8.93 -13.35
N ARG A 60 -5.53 7.73 -13.29
CA ARG A 60 -6.21 7.08 -14.42
C ARG A 60 -7.62 7.61 -14.69
N ASN A 61 -8.26 8.16 -13.68
CA ASN A 61 -9.66 8.56 -13.73
C ASN A 61 -9.84 10.08 -13.74
N SER A 62 -8.82 10.83 -14.16
CA SER A 62 -8.84 12.30 -14.16
C SER A 62 -9.21 12.87 -12.79
N TYR A 63 -8.75 12.22 -11.72
CA TYR A 63 -9.02 12.57 -10.33
C TYR A 63 -10.50 12.50 -9.92
N ASP A 64 -11.33 11.77 -10.68
CA ASP A 64 -12.71 11.44 -10.29
C ASP A 64 -12.71 10.45 -9.12
N ARG A 65 -12.98 10.97 -7.92
CA ARG A 65 -12.99 10.21 -6.67
C ARG A 65 -14.09 9.14 -6.64
N SER A 66 -15.20 9.35 -7.36
CA SER A 66 -16.33 8.43 -7.33
C SER A 66 -15.97 7.05 -7.87
N LYS A 67 -14.99 7.00 -8.78
CA LYS A 67 -14.48 5.77 -9.41
C LYS A 67 -13.45 5.02 -8.57
N CYS A 68 -12.99 5.61 -7.47
CA CYS A 68 -11.87 5.09 -6.67
C CYS A 68 -12.27 4.70 -5.23
N ASN A 69 -13.57 4.61 -4.94
CA ASN A 69 -14.06 4.34 -3.59
C ASN A 69 -13.48 3.07 -2.97
N GLU A 70 -13.36 1.98 -3.73
CA GLU A 70 -12.81 0.70 -3.23
C GLU A 70 -11.35 0.82 -2.81
N PHE A 71 -10.52 1.54 -3.59
CA PHE A 71 -9.12 1.81 -3.23
C PHE A 71 -9.02 2.66 -1.96
N PHE A 72 -9.90 3.66 -1.81
CA PHE A 72 -9.95 4.45 -0.58
C PHE A 72 -10.40 3.62 0.63
N GLN A 73 -11.33 2.67 0.45
CA GLN A 73 -11.72 1.77 1.52
C GLN A 73 -10.56 0.87 1.93
N ALA A 74 -9.84 0.26 0.98
CA ALA A 74 -8.65 -0.52 1.29
C ALA A 74 -7.61 0.27 2.11
N TYR A 75 -7.36 1.54 1.76
CA TYR A 75 -6.46 2.40 2.53
C TYR A 75 -6.97 2.71 3.95
N ARG A 76 -8.29 2.90 4.13
CA ARG A 76 -8.91 3.10 5.45
C ARG A 76 -8.84 1.84 6.30
N ASP A 77 -9.15 0.69 5.70
CA ASP A 77 -9.14 -0.61 6.37
C ASP A 77 -7.73 -0.98 6.81
N CYS A 78 -6.72 -0.80 5.95
CA CYS A 78 -5.32 -0.99 6.32
C CYS A 78 -4.93 -0.14 7.55
N LYS A 79 -5.27 1.16 7.54
CA LYS A 79 -4.97 2.05 8.68
C LYS A 79 -5.72 1.65 9.94
N LYS A 80 -6.96 1.18 9.81
CA LYS A 80 -7.75 0.71 10.95
C LYS A 80 -7.09 -0.51 11.58
N THR A 81 -6.80 -1.54 10.78
CA THR A 81 -6.12 -2.75 11.24
C THR A 81 -4.78 -2.43 11.89
N TRP A 82 -4.00 -1.51 11.29
CA TRP A 82 -2.75 -1.05 11.87
C TRP A 82 -2.95 -0.44 13.27
N LEU A 83 -3.84 0.53 13.40
CA LEU A 83 -4.07 1.21 14.68
C LEU A 83 -4.62 0.27 15.73
N ASP A 84 -5.46 -0.69 15.34
CA ASP A 84 -6.02 -1.70 16.24
C ASP A 84 -4.92 -2.65 16.74
N GLN A 85 -4.07 -3.16 15.84
CA GLN A 85 -2.91 -3.98 16.22
C GLN A 85 -1.98 -3.23 17.17
N ARG A 86 -1.68 -1.96 16.88
CA ARG A 86 -0.80 -1.15 17.74
C ARG A 86 -1.40 -0.93 19.14
N ARG A 87 -2.73 -0.79 19.25
CA ARG A 87 -3.41 -0.70 20.55
C ARG A 87 -3.34 -2.02 21.31
N GLU A 88 -3.51 -3.13 20.60
CA GLU A 88 -3.42 -4.47 21.17
C GLU A 88 -2.00 -4.76 21.66
N ASP A 89 -0.97 -4.49 20.85
CA ASP A 89 0.43 -4.68 21.22
C ASP A 89 0.80 -3.86 22.46
N ARG A 90 0.32 -2.61 22.56
CA ARG A 90 0.49 -1.82 23.78
C ARG A 90 -0.20 -2.42 24.99
N ARG A 91 -1.42 -2.94 24.83
CA ARG A 91 -2.15 -3.62 25.92
C ARG A 91 -1.46 -4.91 26.35
N ALA A 92 -0.84 -5.62 25.41
CA ALA A 92 -0.12 -6.87 25.63
C ALA A 92 1.35 -6.68 26.05
N GLY A 93 1.86 -5.44 26.12
CA GLY A 93 3.26 -5.15 26.43
C GLY A 93 4.25 -5.53 25.32
N LYS A 94 3.77 -5.68 24.08
CA LYS A 94 4.56 -6.04 22.88
C LYS A 94 4.93 -4.83 22.02
N ASP A 95 4.60 -3.60 22.46
CA ASP A 95 4.92 -2.36 21.75
C ASP A 95 6.45 -2.28 21.58
N VAL A 96 6.92 -2.38 20.33
CA VAL A 96 8.34 -2.26 19.97
C VAL A 96 8.74 -0.79 20.06
N ALA A 97 9.06 -0.34 21.28
CA ALA A 97 9.59 1.00 21.55
C ALA A 97 10.79 1.35 20.66
#